data_AF-A0A916W7U8-F1
#
_entry.id   AF-A0A916W7U8-F1
#
_cell.length_a   1.000
_cell.length_b   1.000
_cell.length_c   1.000
_cell.angle_alpha   90.00
_cell.angle_beta   90.00
_cell.angle_gamma   90.00
#
_symmetry.space_group_name_H-M   'P 1'
#
loop_
_entity.id
_entity.type
_entity.pdbx_description
1 polymer ?
#
loop_
_entity_poly.entity_id
_entity_poly.type
_entity_poly.pdbx_seq_one_letter_code
_entity_poly.pdbx_strand_id
1 'polypeptide(L)'
;MKRFRQLLCFGLVCVSALLIAESKNPADYPLRIHIFGRNQTTWYHNRFNDESKGDGRANLFENGEPKGVDFSYDCSDKIRASFGFETYPAKWKKPGRELVVLFPVFGKSGVYFTCNLKTDVKDFAYFAHDGRMGSEPIADFKAWMMKHEYDPEHGKDTPIRTAQPTAQAAPASSQ
;
A
#
# COMPACT_ATOMS: atom_id res chain seq x y z
N MET A 1 -67.57 -20.06 -27.86
CA MET A 1 -66.20 -20.63 -27.91
C MET A 1 -65.18 -19.51 -28.10
N LYS A 2 -64.35 -19.23 -27.09
CA LYS A 2 -62.89 -18.95 -27.13
C LYS A 2 -62.47 -18.17 -25.89
N ARG A 3 -61.66 -18.84 -25.07
CA ARG A 3 -60.99 -18.35 -23.87
C ARG A 3 -59.75 -17.56 -24.29
N PHE A 4 -59.39 -16.51 -23.55
CA PHE A 4 -58.01 -16.03 -23.54
C PHE A 4 -57.60 -15.68 -22.10
N ARG A 5 -56.79 -16.56 -21.51
CA ARG A 5 -56.14 -16.38 -20.20
C ARG A 5 -54.88 -15.54 -20.41
N GLN A 6 -54.80 -14.36 -19.81
CA GLN A 6 -53.53 -13.65 -19.67
C GLN A 6 -52.75 -14.23 -18.49
N LEU A 7 -51.60 -14.83 -18.79
CA LEU A 7 -50.56 -15.16 -17.82
C LEU A 7 -49.64 -13.93 -17.68
N LEU A 8 -49.61 -13.33 -16.49
CA LEU A 8 -48.59 -12.37 -16.10
C LEU A 8 -47.32 -13.15 -15.71
N CYS A 9 -46.28 -13.09 -16.54
CA CYS A 9 -44.95 -13.52 -16.17
C CYS A 9 -44.25 -12.41 -15.38
N PHE A 10 -44.05 -12.64 -14.08
CA PHE A 10 -43.12 -11.87 -13.25
C PHE A 10 -41.68 -12.09 -13.75
N GLY A 11 -41.10 -11.09 -14.40
CA GLY A 11 -39.70 -11.10 -14.83
C GLY A 11 -38.76 -10.84 -13.66
N LEU A 12 -38.08 -11.88 -13.19
CA LEU A 12 -37.00 -11.81 -12.21
C LEU A 12 -35.74 -11.23 -12.89
N VAL A 13 -35.41 -9.96 -12.62
CA VAL A 13 -34.17 -9.34 -13.10
C VAL A 13 -33.02 -9.79 -12.20
N CYS A 14 -32.30 -10.83 -12.63
CA CYS A 14 -31.02 -11.22 -12.03
C CYS A 14 -29.96 -10.18 -12.42
N VAL A 15 -29.69 -9.20 -11.56
CA VAL A 15 -28.50 -8.34 -11.68
C VAL A 15 -27.28 -9.18 -11.33
N SER A 16 -26.61 -9.74 -12.35
CA SER A 16 -25.34 -10.40 -12.19
C SER A 16 -24.30 -9.36 -11.75
N ALA A 17 -23.88 -9.38 -10.49
CA ALA A 17 -22.72 -8.63 -10.05
C ALA A 17 -21.50 -9.15 -10.84
N LEU A 18 -21.06 -8.40 -11.85
CA LEU A 18 -19.82 -8.66 -12.54
C LEU A 18 -18.69 -8.56 -11.51
N LEU A 19 -18.14 -9.70 -11.11
CA LEU A 19 -16.87 -9.76 -10.39
C LEU A 19 -15.78 -9.35 -11.39
N ILE A 20 -15.53 -8.05 -11.50
CA ILE A 20 -14.41 -7.52 -12.27
C ILE A 20 -13.14 -7.96 -11.54
N ALA A 21 -12.38 -8.84 -12.18
CA ALA A 21 -11.06 -9.23 -11.68
C ALA A 21 -10.18 -7.97 -11.55
N GLU A 22 -9.48 -7.84 -10.43
CA GLU A 22 -8.60 -6.70 -10.20
C GLU A 22 -7.48 -6.65 -11.25
N SER A 23 -7.27 -5.48 -11.84
CA SER A 23 -6.22 -5.27 -12.84
C SER A 23 -4.85 -5.63 -12.30
N LYS A 24 -3.98 -6.17 -13.16
CA LYS A 24 -2.57 -6.42 -12.85
C LYS A 24 -1.63 -5.37 -13.46
N ASN A 25 -2.19 -4.36 -14.14
CA ASN A 25 -1.43 -3.26 -14.70
C ASN A 25 -1.16 -2.21 -13.61
N PRO A 26 0.11 -1.90 -13.27
CA PRO A 26 0.44 -0.87 -12.29
C PRO A 26 -0.14 0.51 -12.59
N ALA A 27 -0.38 0.85 -13.86
CA ALA A 27 -0.95 2.15 -14.25
C ALA A 27 -2.38 2.37 -13.74
N ASP A 28 -3.10 1.31 -13.36
CA ASP A 28 -4.47 1.39 -12.83
C ASP A 28 -4.51 1.67 -11.31
N TYR A 29 -3.35 1.90 -10.70
CA TYR A 29 -3.16 2.07 -9.26
C TYR A 29 -2.50 3.43 -8.98
N PRO A 30 -3.28 4.52 -8.88
CA PRO A 30 -2.75 5.87 -8.79
C PRO A 30 -2.12 6.20 -7.43
N LEU A 31 -2.42 5.43 -6.38
CA LEU A 31 -1.90 5.67 -5.03
C LEU A 31 -0.61 4.88 -4.81
N ARG A 32 0.13 5.28 -3.79
CA ARG A 32 1.35 4.57 -3.37
C ARG A 32 1.28 4.25 -1.89
N ILE A 33 1.74 3.07 -1.51
CA ILE A 33 1.80 2.66 -0.09
C ILE A 33 3.21 2.18 0.28
N HIS A 34 3.76 2.76 1.35
CA HIS A 34 5.02 2.32 1.95
C HIS A 34 4.72 1.46 3.19
N ILE A 35 5.08 0.18 3.17
CA ILE A 35 4.83 -0.73 4.30
C ILE A 35 6.08 -0.82 5.17
N PHE A 36 6.04 -0.30 6.39
CA PHE A 36 7.19 -0.33 7.30
C PHE A 36 7.41 -1.71 7.92
N GLY A 37 6.33 -2.33 8.38
CA GLY A 37 6.38 -3.55 9.17
C GLY A 37 5.05 -4.28 9.14
N ARG A 38 5.13 -5.59 9.34
CA ARG A 38 3.98 -6.50 9.38
C ARG A 38 4.24 -7.65 10.34
N ASN A 39 3.22 -8.00 11.11
CA ASN A 39 3.10 -9.25 11.82
C ASN A 39 2.26 -10.19 10.96
N GLN A 40 2.75 -11.41 10.67
CA GLN A 40 2.06 -12.30 9.74
C GLN A 40 2.18 -13.76 10.13
N THR A 41 1.09 -14.48 9.84
CA THR A 41 1.03 -15.94 9.83
C THR A 41 0.86 -16.39 8.40
N THR A 42 1.64 -17.41 8.00
CA THR A 42 1.60 -18.00 6.67
C THR A 42 1.29 -19.48 6.80
N TRP A 43 0.29 -19.95 6.07
CA TRP A 43 -0.08 -21.35 6.01
C TRP A 43 0.43 -21.97 4.71
N TYR A 44 0.89 -23.22 4.82
CA TYR A 44 1.46 -23.95 3.70
C TYR A 44 0.66 -25.23 3.44
N HIS A 45 0.31 -25.48 2.18
CA HIS A 45 -0.23 -26.75 1.72
C HIS A 45 0.71 -27.33 0.65
N ASN A 46 1.13 -28.60 0.81
CA ASN A 46 2.07 -29.26 -0.10
C ASN A 46 3.35 -28.45 -0.41
N ARG A 47 3.88 -27.71 0.58
CA ARG A 47 5.04 -26.78 0.46
C ARG A 47 4.80 -25.53 -0.38
N PHE A 48 3.58 -25.28 -0.83
CA PHE A 48 3.17 -24.02 -1.45
C PHE A 48 2.50 -23.13 -0.41
N ASN A 49 2.73 -21.83 -0.53
CA ASN A 49 2.01 -20.84 0.25
C ASN A 49 0.55 -20.86 -0.22
N ASP A 50 -0.35 -21.09 0.73
CA ASP A 50 -1.78 -21.16 0.46
C ASP A 50 -2.48 -19.86 0.89
N GLU A 51 -2.07 -19.34 2.04
CA GLU A 51 -2.72 -18.19 2.66
C GLU A 51 -1.74 -17.44 3.58
N SER A 52 -1.84 -16.11 3.60
CA SER A 52 -1.13 -15.25 4.54
C SER A 52 -2.08 -14.21 5.13
N LYS A 53 -2.17 -14.21 6.46
CA LYS A 53 -2.93 -13.21 7.23
C LYS A 53 -1.99 -12.43 8.12
N GLY A 54 -2.36 -11.20 8.40
CA GLY A 54 -1.57 -10.37 9.28
C GLY A 54 -2.10 -8.96 9.43
N ASP A 55 -1.30 -8.18 10.13
CA ASP A 55 -1.50 -6.77 10.37
C ASP A 55 -0.18 -6.02 10.24
N GLY A 56 -0.25 -4.70 10.08
CA GLY A 56 0.94 -3.89 9.91
C GLY A 56 0.66 -2.40 9.90
N ARG A 57 1.73 -1.65 9.65
CA ARG A 57 1.72 -0.19 9.58
C ARG A 57 2.38 0.28 8.30
N ALA A 58 1.77 1.29 7.70
CA ALA A 58 2.18 1.85 6.43
C ALA A 58 1.93 3.36 6.36
N ASN A 59 2.57 4.02 5.40
CA ASN A 59 2.11 5.33 4.92
C ASN A 59 1.46 5.17 3.56
N LEU A 60 0.27 5.72 3.40
CA LEU A 60 -0.41 5.91 2.11
C LEU A 60 -0.08 7.31 1.60
N PHE A 61 0.30 7.41 0.33
CA PHE A 61 0.49 8.66 -0.39
C PHE A 61 -0.67 8.84 -1.36
N GLU A 62 -1.38 9.94 -1.19
CA GLU A 62 -2.54 10.31 -1.98
C GLU A 62 -2.50 11.82 -2.25
N ASN A 63 -2.32 12.21 -3.51
CA ASN A 63 -2.27 13.62 -3.94
C ASN A 63 -1.19 14.45 -3.22
N GLY A 64 -0.02 13.87 -2.98
CA GLY A 64 1.11 14.49 -2.29
C GLY A 64 0.91 14.62 -0.78
N GLU A 65 -0.08 13.94 -0.20
CA GLU A 65 -0.29 13.89 1.24
C GLU A 65 0.03 12.50 1.82
N PRO A 66 1.00 12.41 2.76
CA PRO A 66 1.30 11.18 3.48
C PRO A 66 0.30 11.00 4.62
N LYS A 67 -0.36 9.83 4.69
CA LYS A 67 -1.24 9.45 5.79
C LYS A 67 -0.79 8.12 6.36
N GLY A 68 -0.60 8.05 7.67
CA GLY A 68 -0.38 6.79 8.38
C GLY A 68 -1.61 5.90 8.24
N VAL A 69 -1.36 4.60 8.07
CA VAL A 69 -2.41 3.58 7.97
C VAL A 69 -1.99 2.37 8.78
N ASP A 70 -2.84 1.99 9.72
CA ASP A 70 -2.81 0.65 10.29
C ASP A 70 -3.64 -0.25 9.37
N PHE A 71 -3.14 -1.44 9.06
CA PHE A 71 -3.85 -2.34 8.16
C PHE A 71 -3.90 -3.77 8.67
N SER A 72 -4.91 -4.50 8.22
CA SER A 72 -5.00 -5.96 8.34
C SER A 72 -5.33 -6.58 6.99
N TYR A 73 -4.92 -7.83 6.79
CA TYR A 73 -5.04 -8.48 5.49
C TYR A 73 -5.24 -9.99 5.58
N ASP A 74 -5.77 -10.51 4.48
CA ASP A 74 -5.93 -11.93 4.19
C ASP A 74 -5.65 -12.12 2.70
N CYS A 75 -4.46 -12.59 2.37
CA CYS A 75 -3.93 -12.68 1.01
C CYS A 75 -3.63 -14.13 0.64
N SER A 76 -3.76 -14.48 -0.65
CA SER A 76 -3.31 -15.77 -1.18
C SER A 76 -1.78 -15.93 -1.21
N ASP A 77 -1.05 -14.83 -0.98
CA ASP A 77 0.40 -14.80 -1.03
C ASP A 77 0.99 -13.93 0.08
N LYS A 78 2.25 -14.19 0.40
CA LYS A 78 2.98 -13.46 1.45
C LYS A 78 3.30 -12.05 0.98
N ILE A 79 2.87 -11.06 1.75
CA ILE A 79 3.27 -9.66 1.51
C ILE A 79 4.62 -9.35 2.18
N ARG A 80 5.30 -8.31 1.70
CA ARG A 80 6.57 -7.85 2.25
C ARG A 80 6.47 -6.40 2.70
N ALA A 81 7.34 -6.04 3.64
CA ALA A 81 7.61 -4.63 3.91
C ALA A 81 8.29 -4.03 2.68
N SER A 82 8.07 -2.74 2.47
CA SER A 82 8.79 -1.94 1.49
C SER A 82 10.29 -2.01 1.75
N PHE A 83 11.08 -1.93 0.67
CA PHE A 83 12.53 -1.85 0.77
C PHE A 83 12.98 -0.39 0.72
N GLY A 84 13.77 0.06 1.70
CA GLY A 84 14.25 1.44 1.75
C GLY A 84 13.11 2.44 1.79
N PHE A 85 12.92 3.20 0.71
CA PHE A 85 11.85 4.18 0.52
C PHE A 85 10.87 3.79 -0.60
N GLU A 86 11.00 2.58 -1.15
CA GLU A 86 10.12 2.09 -2.21
C GLU A 86 8.67 1.95 -1.75
N THR A 87 7.75 2.06 -2.70
CA THR A 87 6.31 1.94 -2.45
C THR A 87 5.64 0.95 -3.40
N TYR A 88 4.54 0.36 -2.94
CA TYR A 88 3.70 -0.50 -3.76
C TYR A 88 2.58 0.31 -4.41
N PRO A 89 2.17 0.01 -5.65
CA PRO A 89 1.00 0.62 -6.27
C PRO A 89 -0.26 0.21 -5.51
N ALA A 90 -1.13 1.16 -5.25
CA ALA A 90 -2.38 0.96 -4.53
C ALA A 90 -3.53 1.74 -5.15
N LYS A 91 -4.75 1.35 -4.80
CA LYS A 91 -5.97 2.10 -5.10
C LYS A 91 -7.02 1.85 -4.04
N TRP A 92 -7.91 2.80 -3.84
CA TRP A 92 -9.08 2.57 -3.00
C TRP A 92 -10.03 1.58 -3.65
N LYS A 93 -10.36 0.51 -2.92
CA LYS A 93 -11.57 -0.28 -3.17
C LYS A 93 -12.76 0.35 -2.47
N LYS A 94 -12.54 0.82 -1.24
CA LYS A 94 -13.47 1.62 -0.45
C LYS A 94 -12.67 2.75 0.23
N PRO A 95 -12.93 4.01 -0.11
CA PRO A 95 -12.17 5.14 0.45
C PRO A 95 -12.07 5.08 1.97
N GLY A 96 -10.85 5.17 2.49
CA GLY A 96 -10.52 5.15 3.92
C GLY A 96 -10.67 3.80 4.63
N ARG A 97 -11.19 2.76 3.98
CA ARG A 97 -11.51 1.47 4.64
C ARG A 97 -10.88 0.24 4.01
N GLU A 98 -10.71 0.23 2.70
CA GLU A 98 -10.20 -0.93 1.98
C GLU A 98 -9.35 -0.49 0.78
N LEU A 99 -8.07 -0.84 0.79
CA LEU A 99 -7.13 -0.65 -0.33
C LEU A 99 -6.99 -1.96 -1.09
N VAL A 100 -6.87 -1.88 -2.42
CA VAL A 100 -6.25 -2.93 -3.22
C VAL A 100 -4.80 -2.55 -3.46
N VAL A 101 -3.87 -3.42 -3.08
CA VAL A 101 -2.43 -3.21 -3.28
C VAL A 101 -1.90 -4.23 -4.27
N LEU A 102 -1.10 -3.75 -5.22
CA LEU A 102 -0.47 -4.55 -6.25
C LEU A 102 0.94 -4.94 -5.80
N PHE A 103 1.14 -6.21 -5.45
CA PHE A 103 2.41 -6.74 -4.97
C PHE A 103 3.13 -7.52 -6.07
N PRO A 104 4.46 -7.39 -6.20
CA PRO A 104 5.22 -8.23 -7.11
C PRO A 104 5.28 -9.68 -6.61
N VAL A 105 5.16 -10.64 -7.52
CA VAL A 105 5.40 -12.05 -7.22
C VAL A 105 6.91 -12.29 -7.17
N PHE A 106 7.40 -12.71 -6.01
CA PHE A 106 8.83 -12.87 -5.80
C PHE A 106 9.45 -13.88 -6.76
N GLY A 107 10.60 -13.53 -7.34
CA GLY A 107 11.30 -14.36 -8.33
C GLY A 107 10.70 -14.33 -9.74
N LYS A 108 9.62 -13.56 -9.97
CA LYS A 108 8.99 -13.41 -11.29
C LYS A 108 8.89 -11.94 -11.67
N SER A 109 9.74 -11.51 -12.59
CA SER A 109 9.73 -10.13 -13.09
C SER A 109 8.42 -9.83 -13.84
N GLY A 110 7.84 -8.65 -13.59
CA GLY A 110 6.61 -8.19 -14.25
C GLY A 110 5.34 -8.96 -13.88
N VAL A 111 5.39 -9.88 -12.91
CA VAL A 111 4.22 -10.62 -12.45
C VAL A 111 3.78 -10.06 -11.10
N TYR A 112 2.47 -9.81 -10.98
CA TYR A 112 1.89 -9.21 -9.79
C TYR A 112 0.69 -9.99 -9.27
N PHE A 113 0.49 -9.97 -7.96
CA PHE A 113 -0.76 -10.34 -7.32
C PHE A 113 -1.38 -9.12 -6.62
N THR A 114 -2.67 -9.20 -6.33
CA THR A 114 -3.40 -8.14 -5.66
C THR A 114 -3.83 -8.63 -4.30
N CYS A 115 -3.71 -7.78 -3.28
CA CYS A 115 -4.29 -8.09 -1.98
C CYS A 115 -5.08 -6.91 -1.43
N ASN A 116 -6.20 -7.21 -0.80
CA ASN A 116 -7.03 -6.23 -0.15
C ASN A 116 -6.53 -6.01 1.27
N LEU A 117 -6.21 -4.76 1.61
CA LEU A 117 -5.87 -4.34 2.95
C LEU A 117 -7.08 -3.62 3.55
N LYS A 118 -7.56 -4.09 4.70
CA LYS A 118 -8.50 -3.32 5.52
C LYS A 118 -7.71 -2.27 6.28
N THR A 119 -8.14 -1.02 6.19
CA THR A 119 -7.35 0.13 6.66
C THR A 119 -8.04 0.89 7.78
N ASP A 120 -7.23 1.39 8.70
CA ASP A 120 -7.57 2.45 9.64
C ASP A 120 -6.62 3.64 9.42
N VAL A 121 -7.14 4.70 8.81
CA VAL A 121 -6.37 5.88 8.38
C VAL A 121 -6.17 6.83 9.56
N LYS A 122 -4.95 7.30 9.73
CA LYS A 122 -4.53 8.18 10.83
C LYS A 122 -4.43 9.63 10.37
N ASP A 123 -4.43 10.53 11.35
CA ASP A 123 -4.22 11.97 11.21
C ASP A 123 -2.73 12.39 11.31
N PHE A 124 -1.83 11.41 11.36
CA PHE A 124 -0.37 11.56 11.38
C PHE A 124 0.28 10.64 10.34
N ALA A 125 1.55 10.87 10.04
CA ALA A 125 2.37 9.96 9.23
C ALA A 125 3.33 9.17 10.13
N TYR A 126 3.64 7.93 9.74
CA TYR A 126 4.70 7.15 10.38
C TYR A 126 6.07 7.52 9.80
N PHE A 127 7.12 7.43 10.60
CA PHE A 127 8.50 7.47 10.13
C PHE A 127 9.31 6.36 10.78
N ALA A 128 10.37 5.93 10.11
CA ALA A 128 11.34 4.99 10.64
C ALA A 128 12.72 5.65 10.72
N HIS A 129 13.28 5.72 11.93
CA HIS A 129 14.61 6.26 12.18
C HIS A 129 15.37 5.34 13.14
N ASP A 130 16.60 4.96 12.79
CA ASP A 130 17.45 4.05 13.57
C ASP A 130 16.75 2.75 14.00
N GLY A 131 15.96 2.16 13.09
CA GLY A 131 15.22 0.93 13.34
C GLY A 131 14.03 1.07 14.29
N ARG A 132 13.72 2.30 14.73
CA ARG A 132 12.53 2.62 15.53
C ARG A 132 11.48 3.31 14.69
N MET A 133 10.22 2.96 14.95
CA MET A 133 9.07 3.59 14.32
C MET A 133 8.53 4.68 15.25
N GLY A 134 8.33 5.87 14.70
CA GLY A 134 7.64 6.97 15.35
C GLY A 134 6.48 7.47 14.50
N SER A 135 5.79 8.48 15.00
CA SER A 135 4.78 9.22 14.25
C SER A 135 5.05 10.72 14.36
N GLU A 136 4.67 11.45 13.32
CA GLU A 136 4.76 12.91 13.28
C GLU A 136 3.57 13.52 12.53
N PRO A 137 3.25 14.80 12.76
CA PRO A 137 2.21 15.49 12.02
C PRO A 137 2.41 15.40 10.50
N ILE A 138 1.31 15.28 9.76
CA ILE A 138 1.33 15.19 8.28
C ILE A 138 2.12 16.37 7.66
N ALA A 139 1.97 17.57 8.23
CA ALA A 139 2.66 18.76 7.75
C ALA A 139 4.19 18.63 7.87
N ASP A 140 4.69 18.05 8.97
CA ASP A 140 6.12 17.90 9.22
C ASP A 140 6.73 16.85 8.28
N PHE A 141 6.05 15.71 8.13
CA PHE A 141 6.47 14.69 7.17
C PHE A 141 6.46 15.26 5.75
N LYS A 142 5.41 15.99 5.35
CA LYS A 142 5.34 16.63 4.03
C LYS A 142 6.47 17.65 3.82
N ALA A 143 6.81 18.44 4.84
CA ALA A 143 7.96 19.34 4.78
C ALA A 143 9.27 18.57 4.57
N TRP A 144 9.44 17.44 5.25
CA TRP A 144 10.56 16.54 5.02
C TRP A 144 10.56 15.98 3.59
N MET A 145 9.41 15.53 3.07
CA MET A 145 9.28 15.01 1.69
C MET A 145 9.73 16.06 0.67
N MET A 146 9.22 17.29 0.77
CA MET A 146 9.57 18.38 -0.13
C MET A 146 11.07 18.71 -0.05
N LYS A 147 11.64 18.79 1.16
CA LYS A 147 13.06 19.08 1.36
C LYS A 147 13.98 18.03 0.73
N HIS A 148 13.54 16.77 0.70
CA HIS A 148 14.33 15.65 0.17
C HIS A 148 13.85 15.20 -1.22
N GLU A 149 13.05 16.01 -1.90
CA GLU A 149 12.45 15.71 -3.21
C GLU A 149 11.82 14.31 -3.30
N TYR A 150 11.28 13.82 -2.18
CA TYR A 150 10.67 12.50 -2.10
C TYR A 150 9.21 12.58 -2.50
N ASP A 151 8.88 11.92 -3.60
CA ASP A 151 7.57 11.94 -4.24
C ASP A 151 7.27 10.58 -4.89
N PRO A 152 6.78 9.61 -4.10
CA PRO A 152 6.53 8.26 -4.59
C PRO A 152 5.48 8.16 -5.70
N GLU A 153 4.53 9.11 -5.74
CA GLU A 153 3.46 9.13 -6.75
C GLU A 153 4.01 9.48 -8.14
N HIS A 154 5.12 10.21 -8.19
CA HIS A 154 5.80 10.60 -9.44
C HIS A 154 7.15 9.88 -9.64
N GLY A 155 7.33 8.72 -9.00
CA GLY A 155 8.51 7.86 -9.21
C GLY A 155 9.80 8.35 -8.54
N LYS A 156 9.73 9.35 -7.65
CA LYS A 156 10.85 9.77 -6.81
C LYS A 156 10.85 8.98 -5.50
N ASP A 157 11.00 7.65 -5.62
CA ASP A 157 10.98 6.70 -4.50
C ASP A 157 12.26 6.73 -3.65
N THR A 158 13.23 7.62 -3.90
CA THR A 158 14.46 7.74 -3.10
C THR A 158 14.70 9.21 -2.73
N PRO A 159 14.68 9.56 -1.43
CA PRO A 159 14.96 10.92 -0.98
C PRO A 159 16.40 11.31 -1.32
N ILE A 160 16.60 12.52 -1.84
CA ILE A 160 17.95 13.06 -2.03
C ILE A 160 18.60 13.29 -0.68
N ARG A 161 19.82 12.76 -0.50
CA ARG A 161 20.62 13.06 0.69
C ARG A 161 21.14 14.48 0.56
N THR A 162 20.53 15.45 1.22
CA THR A 162 21.15 16.77 1.37
C THR A 162 22.51 16.59 2.02
N ALA A 163 23.57 17.09 1.37
CA ALA A 163 24.92 17.05 1.90
C ALA A 163 24.91 17.62 3.32
N GLN A 164 25.26 16.81 4.32
CA GLN A 164 25.54 17.32 5.66
C GLN A 164 26.65 18.35 5.52
N PRO A 165 26.55 19.55 6.15
CA PRO A 165 27.70 20.43 6.26
C PRO A 165 28.82 19.60 6.89
N THR A 166 29.93 19.42 6.17
CA THR A 166 31.13 18.80 6.70
C THR A 166 31.46 19.48 8.02
N ALA A 167 31.38 18.72 9.12
CA ALA A 167 31.87 19.16 10.41
C ALA A 167 33.28 19.72 10.19
N GLN A 168 33.46 21.01 10.48
CA GLN A 168 34.76 21.67 10.44
C GLN A 168 35.75 20.78 11.16
N ALA A 169 36.81 20.38 10.45
CA ALA A 169 37.93 19.67 11.03
C ALA A 169 38.41 20.46 12.25
N ALA A 170 38.26 19.87 13.44
CA ALA A 170 38.84 20.42 14.65
C ALA A 170 40.38 20.47 14.45
N PRO A 171 41.04 21.59 14.78
CA PRO A 171 42.48 21.70 14.61
C PRO A 171 43.17 20.64 15.48
N ALA A 172 44.11 19.91 14.87
CA ALA A 172 44.91 18.90 15.56
C ALA A 172 45.71 19.54 16.71
N SER A 173 45.45 19.10 17.94
CA SER A 173 46.30 19.40 19.09
C SER A 173 47.59 18.59 18.98
N SER A 174 48.71 19.29 18.85
CA SER A 174 50.07 18.74 18.92
C SER A 174 50.41 18.36 20.36
N GLN A 175 50.93 17.14 20.53
CA GLN A 175 51.78 16.72 21.66
C GLN A 175 53.15 16.36 21.11
#